data_AF-A0A933W537-F1
#
_entry.id   AF-A0A933W537-F1
#
_cell.length_a   1.000
_cell.length_b   1.000
_cell.length_c   1.000
_cell.angle_alpha   90.00
_cell.angle_beta   90.00
_cell.angle_gamma   90.00
#
_symmetry.space_group_name_H-M   'P 1'
#
loop_
_entity.id
_entity.type
_entity.pdbx_description
1 polymer ?
#
loop_
_entity_poly.entity_id
_entity_poly.type
_entity_poly.pdbx_seq_one_letter_code
_entity_poly.pdbx_strand_id
1 'polypeptide(L)'
;MTATPDKPTLMVVIYADPEANGAAAEALRMAMGLGTGNRTLSMVLMGPAARVLGDDLDDLVDGEMIENHLDVFADWETPFHVERAAMERYDLSGSPVGVIPVDTDGLARMMADAQQVMVVR
;
A
#
# COMPACT_ATOMS: atom_id res chain seq x y z
N MET A 1 -22.46 -24.50 0.43
CA MET A 1 -22.29 -23.11 -0.02
C MET A 1 -20.91 -22.67 0.41
N THR A 2 -19.93 -22.73 -0.49
CA THR A 2 -18.60 -22.18 -0.22
C THR A 2 -18.68 -20.68 -0.45
N ALA A 3 -18.46 -19.89 0.61
CA ALA A 3 -18.38 -18.44 0.49
C ALA A 3 -17.32 -18.10 -0.55
N THR A 4 -17.69 -17.29 -1.54
CA THR A 4 -16.71 -16.62 -2.40
C THR A 4 -15.79 -15.83 -1.47
N PRO A 5 -14.45 -15.89 -1.63
CA PRO A 5 -13.58 -15.00 -0.86
C PRO A 5 -14.07 -13.57 -1.08
N ASP A 6 -14.32 -12.84 0.01
CA ASP A 6 -14.89 -11.50 -0.07
C ASP A 6 -13.99 -10.64 -0.95
N LYS A 7 -14.57 -10.12 -2.04
CA LYS A 7 -13.87 -9.18 -2.93
C LYS A 7 -13.39 -7.99 -2.11
N PRO A 8 -12.16 -7.46 -2.34
CA PRO A 8 -11.71 -6.28 -1.64
C PRO A 8 -12.72 -5.15 -1.81
N THR A 9 -13.20 -4.64 -0.68
CA THR A 9 -14.20 -3.57 -0.70
C THR A 9 -13.54 -2.24 -1.02
N LEU A 10 -12.26 -2.07 -0.68
CA LEU A 10 -11.48 -0.88 -0.97
C LEU A 10 -10.07 -1.26 -1.43
N MET A 11 -9.69 -0.73 -2.59
CA MET A 11 -8.31 -0.74 -3.08
C MET A 11 -7.73 0.67 -2.99
N VAL A 12 -6.56 0.81 -2.38
CA VAL A 12 -5.83 2.08 -2.27
C VAL A 12 -4.58 1.98 -3.13
N VAL A 13 -4.49 2.81 -4.16
CA VAL A 13 -3.35 2.91 -5.07
C VAL A 13 -2.61 4.21 -4.78
N ILE A 14 -1.36 4.09 -4.33
CA ILE A 14 -0.49 5.21 -4.00
C ILE A 14 0.59 5.32 -5.07
N TYR A 15 0.66 6.49 -5.71
CA TYR A 15 1.71 6.89 -6.65
C TYR A 15 2.51 8.09 -6.12
N ALA A 16 2.02 8.76 -5.07
CA ALA A 16 2.64 9.94 -4.49
C ALA A 16 4.08 9.66 -4.05
N ASP A 17 4.98 10.60 -4.36
CA ASP A 17 6.38 10.55 -3.98
C ASP A 17 6.55 11.00 -2.52
N PRO A 18 6.94 10.08 -1.60
CA PRO A 18 7.09 10.40 -0.17
C PRO A 18 8.28 11.33 0.13
N GLU A 19 9.21 11.51 -0.81
CA GLU A 19 10.30 12.49 -0.70
C GLU A 19 9.84 13.89 -1.11
N ALA A 20 8.76 13.99 -1.90
CA ALA A 20 8.27 15.26 -2.42
C ALA A 20 7.22 15.92 -1.51
N ASN A 21 6.33 15.14 -0.89
CA ASN A 21 5.27 15.63 0.00
C ASN A 21 4.66 14.53 0.88
N GLY A 22 3.81 14.93 1.84
CA GLY A 22 3.15 14.06 2.80
C GLY A 22 1.95 13.22 2.30
N ALA A 23 1.62 13.25 1.01
CA ALA A 23 0.42 12.56 0.50
C ALA A 23 0.50 11.03 0.67
N ALA A 24 1.69 10.44 0.63
CA ALA A 24 1.88 9.02 0.89
C ALA A 24 1.53 8.65 2.34
N ALA A 25 1.99 9.43 3.32
CA ALA A 25 1.66 9.23 4.73
C ALA A 25 0.16 9.42 5.01
N GLU A 26 -0.45 10.45 4.40
CA GLU A 26 -1.89 10.68 4.50
C GLU A 26 -2.71 9.54 3.87
N ALA A 27 -2.25 8.97 2.75
CA ALA A 27 -2.90 7.82 2.14
C ALA A 27 -2.91 6.61 3.07
N LEU A 28 -1.79 6.32 3.75
CA LEU A 28 -1.70 5.27 4.77
C LEU A 28 -2.66 5.54 5.92
N ARG A 29 -2.69 6.78 6.43
CA ARG A 29 -3.60 7.19 7.50
C ARG A 29 -5.07 7.00 7.13
N MET A 30 -5.46 7.40 5.92
CA MET A 30 -6.82 7.21 5.41
C MET A 30 -7.14 5.73 5.24
N ALA A 31 -6.21 4.95 4.70
CA ALA A 31 -6.37 3.51 4.53
C ALA A 31 -6.59 2.80 5.87
N MET A 32 -5.87 3.16 6.93
CA MET A 32 -6.13 2.65 8.27
C MET A 32 -7.54 3.01 8.75
N GLY A 33 -7.93 4.28 8.66
CA GLY A 33 -9.27 4.70 9.09
C GLY A 33 -10.40 3.97 8.34
N LEU A 34 -10.21 3.74 7.04
CA LEU A 34 -11.18 3.07 6.16
C LEU A 34 -11.13 1.54 6.22
N GLY A 35 -10.01 0.97 6.68
CA GLY A 35 -9.77 -0.46 6.83
C GLY A 35 -10.33 -1.03 8.14
N THR A 36 -10.79 -0.18 9.06
CA THR A 36 -11.48 -0.64 10.27
C THR A 36 -12.85 -1.26 9.96
N GLY A 37 -13.19 -2.37 10.63
CA GLY A 37 -14.48 -3.07 10.49
C GLY A 37 -14.45 -4.26 9.50
N ASN A 38 -15.56 -4.53 8.81
CA ASN A 38 -15.69 -5.65 7.86
C ASN A 38 -15.22 -5.31 6.44
N ARG A 39 -14.48 -4.21 6.23
CA ARG A 39 -13.98 -3.83 4.90
C ARG A 39 -12.63 -4.49 4.62
N THR A 40 -12.60 -5.34 3.61
CA THR A 40 -11.34 -5.87 3.07
C THR A 40 -10.60 -4.77 2.30
N LEU A 41 -9.36 -4.50 2.72
CA LEU A 41 -8.47 -3.48 2.17
C LEU A 41 -7.37 -4.13 1.31
N SER A 42 -7.04 -3.50 0.18
CA SER A 42 -5.87 -3.86 -0.63
C SER A 42 -5.00 -2.63 -0.85
N MET A 43 -3.74 -2.72 -0.46
CA MET A 43 -2.76 -1.65 -0.63
C MET A 43 -1.92 -1.89 -1.89
N VAL A 44 -1.77 -0.86 -2.71
CA VAL A 44 -0.92 -0.90 -3.91
C VAL A 44 0.00 0.31 -3.96
N LEU A 45 1.30 0.06 -4.12
CA LEU A 45 2.33 1.08 -4.31
C LEU A 45 2.88 1.01 -5.72
N MET A 46 2.93 2.18 -6.36
CA MET A 46 3.38 2.35 -7.74
C MET A 46 4.48 3.42 -7.77
N GLY A 47 5.46 3.25 -8.65
CA GLY A 47 6.56 4.19 -8.83
C GLY A 47 7.25 4.58 -7.51
N PRO A 48 7.42 5.89 -7.22
CA PRO A 48 8.18 6.36 -6.06
C PRO A 48 7.51 6.03 -4.72
N ALA A 49 6.20 5.75 -4.70
CA ALA A 49 5.49 5.40 -3.48
C ALA A 49 6.03 4.14 -2.79
N ALA A 50 6.69 3.24 -3.52
CA ALA A 50 7.32 2.05 -2.94
C ALA A 50 8.41 2.38 -1.92
N ARG A 51 8.99 3.59 -1.99
CA ARG A 51 10.03 4.08 -1.06
C ARG A 51 9.59 4.07 0.40
N VAL A 52 8.29 4.13 0.68
CA VAL A 52 7.74 4.06 2.04
C VAL A 52 8.01 2.72 2.73
N LEU A 53 8.31 1.66 1.98
CA LEU A 53 8.58 0.32 2.52
C LEU A 53 10.07 0.00 2.69
N GLY A 54 10.96 0.95 2.41
CA GLY A 54 12.41 0.77 2.58
C GLY A 54 12.86 1.00 4.03
N ASP A 55 14.09 0.58 4.33
CA ASP A 55 14.61 0.50 5.71
C ASP A 55 14.96 1.85 6.35
N ASP A 56 15.22 2.87 5.55
CA ASP A 56 15.62 4.21 6.02
C ASP A 56 14.53 5.22 5.65
N LEU A 57 13.75 5.68 6.62
CA LEU A 57 12.63 6.59 6.39
C LEU A 57 12.95 8.06 6.77
N ASP A 58 14.16 8.34 7.27
CA ASP A 58 14.53 9.66 7.82
C ASP A 58 14.49 10.78 6.77
N ASP A 59 14.74 10.44 5.50
CA ASP A 59 14.72 11.37 4.37
C ASP A 59 13.30 11.65 3.82
N LEU A 60 12.26 10.98 4.33
CA LEU A 60 10.88 11.15 3.85
C LEU A 60 10.17 12.28 4.60
N VAL A 61 9.31 13.02 3.89
CA VAL A 61 8.62 14.22 4.44
C VAL A 61 7.87 13.92 5.73
N ASP A 62 7.35 12.69 5.88
CA ASP A 62 6.62 12.22 7.05
C ASP A 62 7.09 10.81 7.49
N GLY A 63 8.42 10.56 7.47
CA GLY A 63 9.03 9.26 7.74
C GLY A 63 8.57 8.57 9.03
N GLU A 64 8.63 9.28 10.17
CA GLU A 64 8.18 8.75 11.47
C GLU A 64 6.69 8.36 11.45
N MET A 65 5.85 9.13 10.74
CA MET A 65 4.43 8.83 10.62
C MET A 65 4.22 7.59 9.75
N ILE A 66 4.98 7.46 8.66
CA ILE A 66 4.95 6.28 7.79
C ILE A 66 5.32 5.03 8.58
N GLU A 67 6.40 5.07 9.35
CA GLU A 67 6.85 3.96 10.20
C GLU A 67 5.73 3.48 11.15
N ASN A 68 5.17 4.41 11.93
CA ASN A 68 4.08 4.13 12.86
C ASN A 68 2.83 3.55 12.15
N HIS A 69 2.54 3.98 10.92
CA HIS A 69 1.41 3.43 10.16
C HIS A 69 1.70 2.02 9.64
N LEU A 70 2.94 1.73 9.22
CA LEU A 70 3.32 0.41 8.74
C LEU A 70 3.27 -0.65 9.84
N ASP A 71 3.60 -0.29 11.07
CA ASP A 71 3.42 -1.17 12.23
C ASP A 71 1.96 -1.64 12.38
N VAL A 72 1.00 -0.73 12.17
CA VAL A 72 -0.43 -1.08 12.21
C VAL A 72 -0.79 -2.05 11.08
N PHE A 73 -0.27 -1.85 9.87
CA PHE A 73 -0.51 -2.78 8.77
C PHE A 73 0.16 -4.14 8.97
N ALA A 74 1.31 -4.17 9.63
CA ALA A 74 2.00 -5.40 10.02
C ALA A 74 1.16 -6.19 11.03
N ASP A 75 0.62 -5.52 12.05
CA ASP A 75 -0.31 -6.11 13.03
C ASP A 75 -1.58 -6.67 12.38
N TRP A 76 -2.04 -6.05 11.28
CA TRP A 76 -3.20 -6.52 10.52
C TRP A 76 -2.85 -7.62 9.51
N GLU A 77 -1.58 -7.99 9.39
CA GLU A 77 -1.08 -8.91 8.37
C GLU A 77 -1.50 -8.49 6.94
N THR A 78 -1.64 -7.18 6.70
CA THR A 78 -2.09 -6.65 5.41
C THR A 78 -0.91 -6.51 4.45
N PRO A 79 -0.85 -7.30 3.36
CA PRO A 79 0.25 -7.18 2.41
C PRO A 79 0.09 -5.95 1.51
N PHE A 80 1.24 -5.45 1.04
CA PHE A 80 1.33 -4.39 0.05
C PHE A 80 1.69 -4.98 -1.31
N HIS A 81 0.89 -4.66 -2.31
CA HIS A 81 1.20 -4.96 -3.69
C HIS A 81 2.10 -3.88 -4.26
N VAL A 82 3.25 -4.23 -4.82
CA VAL A 82 4.24 -3.25 -5.27
C VAL A 82 4.57 -3.49 -6.74
N GLU A 83 4.55 -2.42 -7.53
CA GLU A 83 4.95 -2.46 -8.93
C GLU A 83 6.35 -3.08 -9.08
N ARG A 84 6.48 -4.09 -9.95
CA ARG A 84 7.75 -4.80 -10.15
C ARG A 84 8.93 -3.85 -10.47
N ALA A 85 8.71 -2.83 -11.29
CA ALA A 85 9.72 -1.84 -11.62
C ALA A 85 10.19 -1.02 -10.39
N ALA A 86 9.32 -0.79 -9.42
CA ALA A 86 9.67 -0.12 -8.18
C ALA A 86 10.47 -1.05 -7.23
N MET A 87 10.17 -2.35 -7.23
CA MET A 87 10.94 -3.35 -6.47
C MET A 87 12.37 -3.55 -7.01
N GLU A 88 12.63 -3.19 -8.27
CA GLU A 88 13.99 -3.16 -8.83
C GLU A 88 14.77 -1.90 -8.42
N ARG A 89 14.06 -0.85 -8.00
CA ARG A 89 14.62 0.46 -7.65
C ARG A 89 14.91 0.61 -6.16
N TYR A 90 14.08 0.01 -5.31
CA TYR A 90 14.16 0.14 -3.86
C TYR A 90 14.42 -1.22 -3.22
N ASP A 91 15.31 -1.26 -2.23
CA ASP A 91 15.44 -2.43 -1.35
C ASP A 91 14.27 -2.42 -0.36
N LEU A 92 13.41 -3.44 -0.45
CA LEU A 92 12.22 -3.59 0.37
C LEU A 92 12.36 -4.79 1.33
N SER A 93 13.56 -5.36 1.46
CA SER A 93 13.78 -6.61 2.18
C SER A 93 13.61 -6.50 3.69
N GLY A 94 13.79 -5.30 4.27
CA GLY A 94 13.51 -5.02 5.68
C GLY A 94 12.11 -4.46 5.96
N SER A 95 11.21 -4.47 4.97
CA SER A 95 9.83 -3.99 5.18
C SER A 95 9.12 -4.77 6.31
N PRO A 96 8.42 -4.09 7.24
CA PRO A 96 7.68 -4.76 8.32
C PRO A 96 6.41 -5.47 7.83
N VAL A 97 5.98 -5.21 6.59
CA VAL A 97 4.77 -5.77 5.97
C VAL A 97 5.12 -6.73 4.84
N GLY A 98 4.19 -7.64 4.51
CA GLY A 98 4.35 -8.52 3.36
C GLY A 98 4.37 -7.74 2.05
N VAL A 99 5.36 -8.00 1.18
CA VAL A 99 5.50 -7.37 -0.14
C VAL A 99 5.15 -8.37 -1.24
N ILE A 100 4.18 -8.03 -2.09
CA ILE A 100 3.72 -8.86 -3.20
C ILE A 100 3.96 -8.13 -4.53
N PRO A 101 4.76 -8.66 -5.46
CA PRO A 101 4.94 -8.01 -6.76
C PRO A 101 3.61 -7.98 -7.54
N VAL A 102 3.34 -6.85 -8.20
CA VAL A 102 2.21 -6.71 -9.13
C VAL A 102 2.71 -6.18 -10.48
N ASP A 103 2.16 -6.73 -11.56
CA ASP A 103 2.34 -6.24 -12.92
C ASP A 103 1.09 -5.51 -13.41
N THR A 104 1.13 -4.97 -14.63
CA THR A 104 0.02 -4.18 -15.19
C THR A 104 -1.28 -4.99 -15.29
N ASP A 105 -1.20 -6.26 -15.69
CA ASP A 105 -2.38 -7.12 -15.84
C ASP A 105 -2.98 -7.49 -14.49
N GLY A 106 -2.13 -7.81 -13.50
CA GLY A 106 -2.52 -8.05 -12.12
C GLY A 106 -3.18 -6.83 -11.49
N LEU A 107 -2.60 -5.64 -11.70
CA LEU A 107 -3.16 -4.37 -11.23
C LEU A 107 -4.55 -4.13 -11.84
N ALA A 108 -4.68 -4.28 -13.15
CA ALA A 108 -5.94 -4.10 -13.86
C ALA A 108 -7.02 -5.07 -13.33
N ARG A 109 -6.63 -6.31 -13.04
CA ARG A 109 -7.54 -7.31 -12.46
C ARG A 109 -7.98 -6.92 -11.05
N MET A 110 -7.04 -6.50 -10.19
CA MET A 110 -7.36 -6.02 -8.84
C MET A 110 -8.31 -4.83 -8.89
N MET A 111 -8.07 -3.86 -9.78
CA MET A 111 -8.95 -2.70 -9.96
C MET A 111 -10.35 -3.10 -10.44
N ALA A 112 -10.46 -4.11 -11.32
CA ALA A 112 -11.74 -4.60 -11.81
C ALA A 112 -12.53 -5.39 -10.74
N ASP A 113 -11.84 -6.04 -9.80
CA ASP A 113 -12.46 -6.79 -8.70
C ASP A 113 -12.83 -5.92 -7.49
N ALA A 114 -12.15 -4.78 -7.31
CA ALA A 114 -12.42 -3.84 -6.22
C ALA A 114 -13.78 -3.14 -6.37
N GLN A 115 -14.52 -3.03 -5.27
CA GLN A 115 -15.78 -2.26 -5.26
C GLN A 115 -15.54 -0.74 -5.32
N GLN A 116 -14.44 -0.29 -4.72
CA GLN A 116 -14.02 1.10 -4.69
C GLN A 116 -12.51 1.17 -4.86
N VAL A 117 -12.05 2.11 -5.68
CA VAL A 117 -10.63 2.40 -5.87
C VAL A 117 -10.36 3.85 -5.44
N MET A 118 -9.41 4.03 -4.54
CA MET A 118 -8.87 5.32 -4.14
C MET A 118 -7.47 5.48 -4.73
N VAL A 119 -7.25 6.53 -5.51
CA VAL A 119 -5.95 6.81 -6.14
C VAL A 119 -5.36 8.07 -5.53
N VAL A 120 -4.14 7.98 -5.00
CA VAL A 120 -3.39 9.10 -4.43
C VAL A 120 -2.14 9.34 -5.28
N ARG A 121 -1.91 10.58 -5.70
CA ARG A 121 -0.85 10.99 -6.63
C ARG A 121 -0.05 12.15 -6.08
#